data_AF-A0A820DYU2-F1
#
_entry.id   AF-A0A820DYU2-F1
#
_cell.length_a   1.000
_cell.length_b   1.000
_cell.length_c   1.000
_cell.angle_alpha   90.00
_cell.angle_beta   90.00
_cell.angle_gamma   90.00
#
_symmetry.space_group_name_H-M   'P 1'
#
loop_
_entity.id
_entity.type
_entity.pdbx_description
1 polymer ?
#
loop_
_entity_poly.entity_id
_entity_poly.type
_entity_poly.pdbx_seq_one_letter_code
_entity_poly.pdbx_strand_id
1 'polypeptide(L)'
;MVSQRWIDYYNNFKLYFYTSDLDFRANAGHQFHILATLCEQAQQTVNSALQVFLRKQFVSRQIISQELFQSQINESIEGWKSNTLDSFLHPIQLIHITNQGNQLINSFHNFYYRLDQNSGQLILVPANYSTCSCARSSACRIHMGIFVYNWTIFDYVELFRIPNFFTGCFLVESLLESTLECFYDHQ
;
A
#
# COMPACT_ATOMS: atom_id res chain seq x y z
N MET A 1 -6.05 25.09 0.22
CA MET A 1 -5.31 25.16 1.50
C MET A 1 -5.15 23.74 2.01
N VAL A 2 -3.97 23.14 1.81
CA VAL A 2 -3.55 22.00 2.63
C VAL A 2 -3.73 22.40 4.09
N SER A 3 -4.53 21.65 4.86
CA SER A 3 -4.61 21.94 6.28
C SER A 3 -3.32 21.40 6.91
N GLN A 4 -2.36 22.28 7.22
CA GLN A 4 -1.21 22.00 8.10
C GLN A 4 -1.62 21.23 9.37
N ARG A 5 -2.89 21.37 9.74
CA ARG A 5 -3.62 20.67 10.79
C ARG A 5 -3.30 19.18 10.92
N TRP A 6 -3.16 18.41 9.84
CA TRP A 6 -2.83 16.97 9.97
C TRP A 6 -1.39 16.77 10.45
N ILE A 7 -0.44 17.59 9.99
CA ILE A 7 0.96 17.60 10.44
C ILE A 7 1.03 17.99 11.91
N ASP A 8 0.26 19.01 12.31
CA ASP A 8 0.19 19.45 13.71
C ASP A 8 -0.33 18.33 14.62
N TYR A 9 -1.36 17.61 14.18
CA TYR A 9 -1.89 16.45 14.90
C TYR A 9 -0.91 15.27 14.92
N TYR A 10 -0.14 15.06 13.85
CA TYR A 10 0.85 13.99 13.74
C TYR A 10 2.07 14.25 14.63
N ASN A 11 2.65 15.46 14.58
CA ASN A 11 3.85 15.82 15.33
C ASN A 11 3.64 15.83 16.85
N ASN A 12 2.40 16.09 17.30
CA ASN A 12 2.04 16.07 18.72
C ASN A 12 1.45 14.73 19.17
N PHE A 13 1.43 13.72 18.28
CA PHE A 13 0.86 12.43 18.60
C PHE A 13 1.77 11.62 19.53
N LYS A 14 1.20 11.15 20.63
CA LYS A 14 1.78 10.10 21.46
C LYS A 14 0.87 8.89 21.35
N LEU A 15 1.46 7.73 21.03
CA LEU A 15 0.71 6.48 20.95
C LEU A 15 0.25 6.10 22.36
N TYR A 16 -1.06 6.11 22.59
CA TYR A 16 -1.67 5.68 23.85
C TYR A 16 -2.43 4.37 23.65
N PHE A 17 -2.66 3.63 24.75
CA PHE A 17 -3.46 2.38 24.74
C PHE A 17 -4.87 2.54 24.13
N TYR A 18 -5.40 3.77 24.09
CA TYR A 18 -6.72 4.10 23.53
C TYR A 18 -6.58 4.84 22.20
N THR A 19 -5.83 4.27 21.27
CA THR A 19 -5.77 4.79 19.90
C THR A 19 -6.61 3.88 19.00
N SER A 20 -7.48 4.47 18.17
CA SER A 20 -8.24 3.71 17.19
C SER A 20 -7.30 3.12 16.13
N ASP A 21 -7.55 1.88 15.69
CA ASP A 21 -6.85 1.28 14.55
C ASP A 21 -7.13 2.02 13.24
N LEU A 22 -8.16 2.87 13.21
CA LEU A 22 -8.47 3.77 12.09
C LEU A 22 -7.77 5.12 12.18
N ASP A 23 -7.02 5.36 13.26
CA ASP A 23 -6.29 6.61 13.46
C ASP A 23 -5.12 6.69 12.49
N PHE A 24 -5.17 7.71 11.65
CA PHE A 24 -4.13 8.07 10.69
C PHE A 24 -2.77 8.17 11.36
N ARG A 25 -2.69 8.75 12.56
CA ARG A 25 -1.40 9.04 13.22
C ARG A 25 -0.68 7.78 13.68
N ALA A 26 -1.42 6.69 13.95
CA ALA A 26 -0.83 5.40 14.32
C ALA A 26 -0.36 4.59 13.10
N ASN A 27 -0.99 4.78 11.95
CA ASN A 27 -0.83 3.88 10.80
C ASN A 27 -0.10 4.52 9.61
N ALA A 28 -0.16 5.84 9.47
CA ALA A 28 0.42 6.56 8.33
C ALA A 28 1.93 6.29 8.19
N GLY A 29 2.66 6.20 9.31
CA GLY A 29 4.09 5.88 9.28
C GLY A 29 4.39 4.56 8.59
N HIS A 30 3.58 3.52 8.82
CA HIS A 30 3.74 2.22 8.18
C HIS A 30 3.44 2.29 6.68
N GLN A 31 2.38 3.00 6.29
CA GLN A 31 2.00 3.16 4.88
C GLN A 31 3.03 4.00 4.11
N PHE A 32 3.55 5.08 4.70
CA PHE A 32 4.62 5.86 4.10
C PHE A 32 5.93 5.09 4.02
N HIS A 33 6.22 4.21 4.98
CA HIS A 33 7.37 3.32 4.88
C HIS A 33 7.24 2.36 3.70
N ILE A 34 6.07 1.71 3.53
CA ILE A 34 5.79 0.85 2.37
C ILE A 34 5.94 1.65 1.06
N LEU A 35 5.38 2.86 1.00
CA LEU A 35 5.50 3.74 -0.16
C LEU A 35 6.98 4.01 -0.50
N ALA A 36 7.79 4.39 0.50
CA ALA A 36 9.20 4.64 0.32
C ALA A 36 9.94 3.40 -0.21
N THR A 37 9.64 2.21 0.35
CA THR A 37 10.18 0.95 -0.14
C THR A 37 9.79 0.68 -1.59
N LEU A 38 8.51 0.89 -1.96
CA LEU A 38 8.06 0.70 -3.34
C LEU A 38 8.77 1.66 -4.31
N CYS A 39 8.97 2.92 -3.92
CA CYS A 39 9.73 3.90 -4.70
C CYS A 39 11.19 3.49 -4.89
N GLU A 40 11.85 3.03 -3.82
CA GLU A 40 13.23 2.55 -3.88
C GLU A 40 13.33 1.32 -4.80
N GLN A 41 12.42 0.37 -4.66
CA GLN A 41 12.37 -0.83 -5.50
C GLN A 41 12.13 -0.48 -6.96
N ALA A 42 11.22 0.45 -7.27
CA ALA A 42 10.99 0.91 -8.63
C ALA A 42 12.27 1.49 -9.26
N GLN A 43 12.99 2.32 -8.51
CA GLN A 43 14.26 2.90 -8.96
C GLN A 43 15.32 1.82 -9.19
N GLN A 44 15.47 0.87 -8.26
CA GLN A 44 16.41 -0.24 -8.38
C GLN A 44 16.09 -1.14 -9.58
N THR A 45 14.81 -1.44 -9.83
CA THR A 45 14.37 -2.24 -10.98
C THR A 45 14.72 -1.55 -12.30
N VAL A 46 14.40 -0.25 -12.44
CA VAL A 46 14.71 0.52 -13.65
C VAL A 46 16.22 0.60 -13.89
N ASN A 47 16.99 0.93 -12.85
CA ASN A 47 18.45 1.04 -12.96
C ASN A 47 19.08 -0.30 -13.38
N SER A 48 18.66 -1.40 -12.76
CA SER A 48 19.18 -2.73 -13.08
C SER A 48 18.80 -3.14 -14.51
N ALA A 49 17.55 -2.92 -14.90
CA ALA A 49 17.09 -3.24 -16.25
C ALA A 49 17.81 -2.40 -17.32
N LEU A 50 18.04 -1.11 -17.05
CA LEU A 50 18.78 -0.23 -17.94
C LEU A 50 20.23 -0.69 -18.14
N GLN A 51 20.92 -1.08 -17.06
CA GLN A 51 22.27 -1.63 -17.13
C GLN A 51 22.35 -2.89 -18.00
N VAL A 52 21.36 -3.79 -17.89
CA VAL A 52 21.28 -4.97 -18.74
C VAL A 52 21.00 -4.60 -20.19
N PHE A 53 20.08 -3.66 -20.44
CA PHE A 53 19.72 -3.23 -21.78
C PHE A 53 20.90 -2.59 -22.53
N LEU A 54 21.63 -1.67 -21.90
CA LEU A 54 22.77 -0.98 -22.50
C LEU A 54 23.95 -1.90 -22.84
N ARG A 55 24.01 -3.10 -22.24
CA ARG A 55 25.03 -4.11 -22.56
C ARG A 55 24.65 -4.99 -23.76
N LYS A 56 23.39 -4.96 -24.21
CA LYS A 56 22.95 -5.74 -25.37
C LYS A 56 23.47 -5.12 -26.66
N GLN A 57 23.98 -5.94 -27.56
CA GLN A 57 24.42 -5.53 -28.89
C GLN A 57 23.45 -6.03 -29.93
N PHE A 58 23.13 -5.18 -30.90
CA PHE A 58 22.40 -5.59 -32.08
C PHE A 58 23.35 -6.29 -33.06
N VAL A 59 23.09 -7.56 -33.35
CA VAL A 59 23.92 -8.35 -34.27
C VAL A 59 23.02 -8.99 -35.32
N SER A 60 23.30 -8.70 -36.59
CA SER A 60 22.64 -9.32 -37.74
C SER A 60 23.63 -10.17 -38.53
N ARG A 61 23.16 -11.31 -39.06
CA ARG A 61 23.94 -12.19 -39.93
C ARG A 61 23.94 -11.74 -41.40
N GLN A 62 23.09 -10.78 -41.75
CA GLN A 62 22.91 -10.26 -43.10
C GLN A 62 22.75 -8.75 -43.08
N ILE A 63 23.01 -8.10 -44.21
CA ILE A 63 22.69 -6.68 -44.40
C ILE A 63 21.17 -6.55 -44.38
N ILE A 64 20.67 -5.70 -43.48
CA ILE A 64 19.24 -5.41 -43.32
C ILE A 64 18.95 -4.00 -43.80
N SER A 65 17.69 -3.74 -44.17
CA SER A 65 17.25 -2.38 -44.48
C SER A 65 17.23 -1.51 -43.24
N GLN A 66 17.36 -0.19 -43.43
CA GLN A 66 17.22 0.80 -42.37
C GLN A 66 15.87 0.69 -41.65
N GLU A 67 14.80 0.44 -42.41
CA GLU A 67 13.45 0.26 -41.86
C GLU A 67 13.39 -0.94 -40.92
N LEU A 68 13.96 -2.09 -41.32
CA LEU A 68 13.97 -3.29 -40.49
C LEU A 68 14.83 -3.11 -39.25
N PHE A 69 15.98 -2.44 -39.37
CA PHE A 69 16.81 -2.07 -38.23
C PHE A 69 16.03 -1.22 -37.22
N GLN A 70 15.36 -0.17 -37.69
CA GLN A 70 14.59 0.72 -36.83
C GLN A 70 13.42 -0.01 -36.14
N SER A 71 12.71 -0.88 -36.87
CA SER A 71 11.63 -1.70 -36.30
C SER A 71 12.15 -2.57 -35.15
N GLN A 72 13.25 -3.29 -35.37
CA GLN A 72 13.80 -4.20 -34.36
C GLN A 72 14.35 -3.46 -33.13
N ILE A 73 14.96 -2.28 -33.32
CA ILE A 73 15.39 -1.44 -32.19
C ILE A 73 14.18 -0.94 -31.40
N ASN A 74 13.13 -0.46 -32.07
CA ASN A 74 11.91 0.00 -31.41
C ASN A 74 11.24 -1.13 -30.63
N GLU A 75 11.10 -2.32 -31.23
CA GLU A 75 10.58 -3.52 -30.55
C GLU A 75 11.41 -3.89 -29.32
N SER A 76 12.75 -3.79 -29.41
CA SER A 76 13.64 -4.05 -28.28
C SER A 76 13.44 -3.04 -27.14
N ILE A 77 13.24 -1.76 -27.46
CA ILE A 77 12.97 -0.70 -26.48
C ILE A 77 11.61 -0.91 -25.81
N GLU A 78 10.56 -1.18 -26.58
CA GLU A 78 9.23 -1.44 -26.03
C GLU A 78 9.19 -2.71 -25.19
N GLY A 79 9.85 -3.77 -25.65
CA GLY A 79 10.03 -5.00 -24.88
C GLY A 79 10.79 -4.75 -23.57
N TRP A 80 11.82 -3.89 -23.58
CA TRP A 80 12.52 -3.50 -22.36
C TRP A 80 11.61 -2.76 -21.38
N LYS A 81 10.81 -1.78 -21.85
CA LYS A 81 9.86 -1.05 -21.00
C LYS A 81 8.85 -1.99 -20.35
N SER A 82 8.22 -2.84 -21.15
CA SER A 82 7.22 -3.81 -20.67
C SER A 82 7.81 -4.77 -19.64
N ASN A 83 8.93 -5.42 -19.97
CA ASN A 83 9.56 -6.38 -19.07
C ASN A 83 10.05 -5.74 -17.76
N THR A 84 10.51 -4.48 -17.81
CA THR A 84 10.94 -3.74 -16.63
C THR A 84 9.76 -3.43 -15.72
N LEU A 85 8.64 -2.97 -16.30
CA LEU A 85 7.40 -2.74 -15.56
C LEU A 85 6.89 -4.03 -14.92
N ASP A 86 6.84 -5.11 -15.69
CA ASP A 86 6.42 -6.42 -15.21
C ASP A 86 7.30 -6.92 -14.06
N SER A 87 8.62 -6.75 -14.17
CA SER A 87 9.55 -7.15 -13.12
C SER A 87 9.32 -6.41 -11.79
N PHE A 88 8.79 -5.18 -11.85
CA PHE A 88 8.41 -4.42 -10.65
C PHE A 88 7.01 -4.81 -10.14
N LEU A 89 6.04 -5.02 -11.03
CA LEU A 89 4.64 -5.27 -10.64
C LEU A 89 4.40 -6.71 -10.15
N HIS A 90 5.10 -7.71 -10.68
CA HIS A 90 4.90 -9.12 -10.30
C HIS A 90 5.05 -9.38 -8.80
N PRO A 91 6.09 -8.88 -8.10
CA PRO A 91 6.18 -9.01 -6.65
C PRO A 91 4.98 -8.43 -5.89
N ILE A 92 4.47 -7.27 -6.31
CA ILE A 92 3.31 -6.62 -5.68
C ILE A 92 2.05 -7.48 -5.88
N GLN A 93 1.84 -8.01 -7.09
CA GLN A 93 0.75 -8.94 -7.38
C GLN A 93 0.87 -10.23 -6.59
N LEU A 94 2.08 -10.76 -6.42
CA LEU A 94 2.32 -11.95 -5.62
C LEU A 94 1.95 -11.71 -4.14
N ILE A 95 2.29 -10.54 -3.58
CA ILE A 95 1.89 -10.15 -2.22
C ILE A 95 0.36 -10.15 -2.12
N HIS A 96 -0.34 -9.52 -3.07
CA HIS A 96 -1.80 -9.47 -3.09
C HIS A 96 -2.44 -10.86 -3.12
N ILE A 97 -2.00 -11.72 -4.04
CA ILE A 97 -2.51 -13.09 -4.20
C ILE A 97 -2.19 -13.93 -2.97
N THR A 98 -1.01 -13.76 -2.37
CA THR A 98 -0.59 -14.49 -1.17
C THR A 98 -1.44 -14.08 0.03
N ASN A 99 -1.67 -12.78 0.23
CA ASN A 99 -2.52 -12.26 1.30
C ASN A 99 -3.95 -12.83 1.21
N GLN A 100 -4.52 -12.87 0.00
CA GLN A 100 -5.85 -13.43 -0.24
C GLN A 100 -5.90 -14.95 -0.10
N GLY A 101 -5.02 -15.65 -0.81
CA GLY A 101 -5.05 -17.10 -0.95
C GLY A 101 -4.65 -17.84 0.32
N ASN A 102 -3.70 -17.28 1.08
CA ASN A 102 -3.20 -17.92 2.30
C ASN A 102 -3.85 -17.38 3.58
N GLN A 103 -4.74 -16.38 3.48
CA GLN A 103 -5.40 -15.74 4.63
C GLN A 103 -4.39 -15.33 5.72
N LEU A 104 -3.24 -14.75 5.31
CA LEU A 104 -2.16 -14.43 6.23
C LEU A 104 -2.66 -13.55 7.37
N ILE A 105 -2.59 -14.05 8.60
CA ILE A 105 -3.11 -13.37 9.78
C ILE A 105 -2.10 -12.30 10.23
N ASN A 106 -2.58 -11.08 10.41
CA ASN A 106 -1.90 -10.00 11.10
C ASN A 106 -2.82 -9.50 12.22
N SER A 107 -2.27 -9.32 13.43
CA SER A 107 -3.07 -8.97 14.61
C SER A 107 -3.47 -7.49 14.69
N PHE A 108 -3.09 -6.69 13.70
CA PHE A 108 -3.21 -5.22 13.70
C PHE A 108 -4.30 -4.72 12.75
N HIS A 109 -4.60 -5.46 11.67
CA HIS A 109 -5.47 -4.98 10.59
C HIS A 109 -6.51 -6.01 10.14
N ASN A 110 -6.20 -7.30 10.04
CA ASN A 110 -7.18 -8.28 9.53
C ASN A 110 -7.83 -9.19 10.56
N PHE A 111 -7.14 -9.50 11.66
CA PHE A 111 -7.71 -10.25 12.77
C PHE A 111 -7.21 -9.69 14.09
N TYR A 112 -7.96 -9.90 15.16
CA TYR A 112 -7.53 -9.59 16.51
C TYR A 112 -7.87 -10.74 17.43
N TYR A 113 -7.09 -10.86 18.50
CA TYR A 113 -7.35 -11.84 19.53
C TYR A 113 -8.38 -11.31 20.52
N ARG A 114 -9.36 -12.15 20.86
CA ARG A 114 -10.36 -11.87 21.88
C ARG A 114 -10.44 -13.04 22.84
N LEU A 115 -10.54 -12.77 24.14
CA LEU A 115 -10.88 -13.80 25.12
C LEU A 115 -12.38 -14.09 25.04
N ASP A 116 -12.74 -15.33 24.73
CA ASP A 116 -14.12 -15.79 24.82
C ASP A 116 -14.53 -15.89 26.29
N GLN A 117 -15.56 -15.13 26.69
CA GLN A 117 -15.95 -14.99 28.08
C GLN A 117 -16.54 -16.29 28.67
N ASN A 118 -17.04 -17.19 27.82
CA ASN A 118 -17.67 -18.43 28.27
C ASN A 118 -16.65 -19.57 28.46
N SER A 119 -15.72 -19.72 27.51
CA SER A 119 -14.72 -20.80 27.53
C SER A 119 -13.37 -20.40 28.14
N GLY A 120 -13.12 -19.09 28.30
CA GLY A 120 -11.81 -18.56 28.68
C GLY A 120 -10.73 -18.73 27.60
N GLN A 121 -11.11 -19.18 26.40
CA GLN A 121 -10.17 -19.42 25.31
C GLN A 121 -9.86 -18.15 24.54
N LEU A 122 -8.62 -18.04 24.06
CA LEU A 122 -8.25 -17.00 23.11
C LEU A 122 -8.75 -17.40 21.73
N ILE A 123 -9.61 -16.57 21.15
CA ILE A 123 -10.16 -16.76 19.80
C ILE A 123 -9.66 -15.67 18.85
N LEU A 124 -9.50 -16.04 17.58
CA LEU A 124 -9.22 -15.12 16.48
C LEU A 124 -10.55 -14.59 15.93
N VAL A 125 -10.68 -13.27 15.86
CA VAL A 125 -11.87 -12.60 15.34
C VAL A 125 -11.46 -11.73 14.15
N PRO A 126 -12.12 -11.84 12.98
CA PRO A 126 -11.81 -10.99 11.85
C PRO A 126 -12.17 -9.54 12.13
N ALA A 127 -11.29 -8.63 11.72
CA ALA A 127 -11.59 -7.22 11.66
C ALA A 127 -12.71 -6.95 10.64
N ASN A 128 -13.54 -5.96 10.95
CA ASN A 128 -14.60 -5.49 10.07
C ASN A 128 -14.38 -4.01 9.78
N TYR A 129 -14.28 -3.68 8.50
CA TYR A 129 -14.22 -2.32 8.00
C TYR A 129 -15.56 -1.99 7.36
N SER A 130 -16.40 -1.24 8.08
CA SER A 130 -17.81 -1.02 7.72
C SER A 130 -18.56 -2.37 7.58
N THR A 131 -19.22 -2.62 6.45
CA THR A 131 -19.95 -3.86 6.17
C THR A 131 -19.06 -4.99 5.61
N CYS A 132 -17.74 -4.78 5.53
CA CYS A 132 -16.79 -5.70 4.93
C CYS A 132 -15.94 -6.41 6.00
N SER A 133 -15.86 -7.74 5.94
CA SER A 133 -15.10 -8.57 6.88
C SER A 133 -13.83 -9.11 6.26
N CYS A 134 -12.71 -9.01 6.98
CA CYS A 134 -11.42 -9.51 6.52
C CYS A 134 -11.33 -11.04 6.40
N ALA A 135 -12.26 -11.78 7.02
CA ALA A 135 -12.40 -13.21 6.79
C ALA A 135 -13.03 -13.54 5.41
N ARG A 136 -13.67 -12.56 4.75
CA ARG A 136 -14.41 -12.77 3.49
C ARG A 136 -13.76 -12.08 2.30
N SER A 137 -13.05 -10.98 2.52
CA SER A 137 -12.41 -10.22 1.45
C SER A 137 -11.18 -9.51 1.98
N SER A 138 -10.06 -9.57 1.25
CA SER A 138 -8.89 -8.74 1.56
C SER A 138 -9.06 -7.29 1.10
N ALA A 139 -10.06 -7.00 0.25
CA ALA A 139 -10.32 -5.68 -0.30
C ALA A 139 -11.15 -4.79 0.64
N CYS A 140 -11.45 -5.25 1.87
CA CYS A 140 -12.14 -4.42 2.84
C CYS A 140 -11.30 -3.20 3.19
N ARG A 141 -11.94 -2.03 3.14
CA ARG A 141 -11.29 -0.75 3.34
C ARG A 141 -12.24 0.26 3.97
N ILE A 142 -11.65 1.22 4.66
CA ILE A 142 -12.33 2.39 5.19
C ILE A 142 -11.38 3.59 5.14
N HIS A 143 -11.94 4.79 5.05
CA HIS A 143 -11.15 6.01 5.18
C HIS A 143 -10.51 6.09 6.56
N MET A 144 -9.26 6.55 6.58
CA MET A 144 -8.58 6.88 7.80
C MET A 144 -8.99 8.27 8.29
N GLY A 145 -8.84 8.49 9.59
CA GLY A 145 -9.16 9.76 10.21
C GLY A 145 -8.32 10.02 11.44
N ILE A 146 -8.54 11.16 12.06
CA ILE A 146 -7.99 11.50 13.37
C ILE A 146 -9.09 11.19 14.37
N PHE A 147 -8.82 10.26 15.27
CA PHE A 147 -9.76 9.81 16.27
C PHE A 147 -9.30 10.24 17.66
N VAL A 148 -10.25 10.57 18.53
CA VAL A 148 -9.97 10.77 19.95
C VAL A 148 -10.90 9.92 20.77
N TYR A 149 -10.35 9.28 21.81
CA TYR A 149 -11.17 8.53 22.74
C TYR A 149 -11.96 9.49 23.62
N ASN A 150 -13.27 9.37 23.59
CA ASN A 150 -14.18 10.15 24.40
C ASN A 150 -14.56 9.36 25.65
N TRP A 151 -14.03 9.78 26.80
CA TRP A 151 -14.27 9.16 28.10
C TRP A 151 -15.71 9.25 28.61
N THR A 152 -16.53 10.15 28.06
CA THR A 152 -17.94 10.29 28.47
C THR A 152 -18.82 9.21 27.85
N ILE A 153 -18.56 8.87 26.58
CA ILE A 153 -19.33 7.85 25.84
C ILE A 153 -18.57 6.52 25.70
N PHE A 154 -17.34 6.46 26.21
CA PHE A 154 -16.42 5.32 26.13
C PHE A 154 -16.17 4.81 24.70
N ASP A 155 -16.14 5.73 23.73
CA ASP A 155 -15.99 5.42 22.31
C ASP A 155 -15.08 6.42 21.58
N TYR A 156 -14.62 6.06 20.39
CA TYR A 156 -13.81 6.89 19.51
C TYR A 156 -14.66 7.87 18.70
N VAL A 157 -14.27 9.14 18.71
CA VAL A 157 -14.91 10.19 17.90
C VAL A 157 -13.96 10.59 16.77
N GLU A 158 -14.45 10.53 15.53
CA GLU A 158 -13.75 11.03 14.34
C GLU A 158 -13.74 12.57 14.36
N LEU A 159 -12.57 13.17 14.55
CA LEU A 159 -12.40 14.62 14.50
C LEU A 159 -12.24 15.14 13.08
N PHE A 160 -11.57 14.35 12.24
CA PHE A 160 -11.21 14.74 10.89
C PHE A 160 -10.95 13.49 10.05
N ARG A 161 -11.59 13.40 8.89
CA ARG A 161 -11.29 12.37 7.89
C ARG A 161 -10.11 12.79 7.05
N ILE A 162 -9.22 11.85 6.70
CA ILE A 162 -8.21 12.07 5.65
C ILE A 162 -8.83 11.66 4.30
N PRO A 163 -9.13 12.60 3.39
CA PRO A 163 -9.72 12.27 2.10
C PRO A 163 -8.82 11.33 1.30
N ASN A 164 -9.43 10.36 0.61
CA ASN A 164 -8.75 9.43 -0.30
C ASN A 164 -7.54 8.69 0.30
N PHE A 165 -7.48 8.53 1.63
CA PHE A 165 -6.45 7.75 2.30
C PHE A 165 -7.11 6.67 3.16
N PHE A 166 -6.74 5.41 2.91
CA PHE A 166 -7.49 4.24 3.36
C PHE A 166 -6.65 3.34 4.26
N THR A 167 -7.34 2.63 5.15
CA THR A 167 -6.84 1.45 5.85
C THR A 167 -7.81 0.29 5.61
N GLY A 168 -7.38 -0.93 5.90
CA GLY A 168 -8.08 -2.14 5.53
C GLY A 168 -7.35 -3.37 6.02
N CYS A 169 -7.77 -4.55 5.58
CA CYS A 169 -7.22 -5.83 6.06
C CYS A 169 -5.71 -5.94 5.86
N PHE A 170 -5.19 -5.31 4.81
CA PHE A 170 -3.78 -5.30 4.49
C PHE A 170 -3.35 -3.89 4.07
N LEU A 171 -2.21 -3.46 4.59
CA LEU A 171 -1.72 -2.09 4.40
C LEU A 171 -1.27 -1.81 2.97
N VAL A 172 -0.70 -2.80 2.27
CA VAL A 172 -0.23 -2.65 0.88
C VAL A 172 -1.42 -2.34 -0.03
N GLU A 173 -2.48 -3.13 0.07
CA GLU A 173 -3.73 -2.99 -0.68
C GLU A 173 -4.40 -1.65 -0.37
N SER A 174 -4.42 -1.27 0.90
CA SER A 174 -4.98 0.01 1.34
C SER A 174 -4.17 1.19 0.80
N LEU A 175 -2.84 1.08 0.76
CA LEU A 175 -1.94 2.10 0.22
C LEU A 175 -2.12 2.26 -1.29
N LEU A 176 -2.20 1.16 -2.04
CA LEU A 176 -2.36 1.18 -3.50
C LEU A 176 -3.68 1.84 -3.95
N GLU A 177 -4.71 1.77 -3.12
CA GLU A 177 -5.99 2.45 -3.33
C GLU A 177 -6.03 3.87 -2.77
N SER A 178 -5.03 4.26 -1.98
CA SER A 178 -4.91 5.60 -1.42
C SER A 178 -4.25 6.56 -2.40
N THR A 179 -4.58 7.84 -2.25
CA THR A 179 -3.93 8.94 -2.97
C THR A 179 -3.17 9.82 -1.99
N LEU A 180 -2.16 10.51 -2.50
CA LEU A 180 -1.39 11.48 -1.72
C LEU A 180 -1.92 12.91 -1.90
N GLU A 181 -3.09 13.09 -2.50
CA GLU A 181 -3.69 14.39 -2.83
C GLU A 181 -3.81 15.31 -1.60
N CYS A 182 -4.03 14.74 -0.42
CA CYS A 182 -4.13 15.53 0.82
C CYS A 182 -2.78 16.04 1.36
N PHE A 183 -1.67 15.58 0.79
CA PHE A 183 -0.31 15.85 1.27
C PHE A 183 0.50 16.76 0.35
N TYR A 184 0.02 17.02 -0.87
CA TYR A 184 0.67 17.91 -1.82
C TYR A 184 -0.29 19.05 -2.18
N ASP A 185 0.21 20.28 -2.20
CA ASP A 185 -0.53 21.38 -2.82
C ASP A 185 -0.62 21.11 -4.33
N HIS A 186 -1.81 21.28 -4.90
CA HIS A 186 -1.92 21.54 -6.34
C HIS A 186 -1.27 22.91 -6.60
N GLN A 187 -0.02 22.91 -7.05
CA GLN A 187 0.52 24.04 -7.80
C GLN A 187 -0.06 24.05 -9.21
#